data_AF-A0AAJ0LMU9-F1
#
_entry.id   AF-A0AAJ0LMU9-F1
#
_cell.length_a   1.000
_cell.length_b   1.000
_cell.length_c   1.000
_cell.angle_alpha   90.00
_cell.angle_beta   90.00
_cell.angle_gamma   90.00
#
_symmetry.space_group_name_H-M   'P 1'
#
loop_
_entity.id
_entity.type
_entity.pdbx_description
1 polymer ?
#
loop_
_entity_poly.entity_id
_entity_poly.type
_entity_poly.pdbx_seq_one_letter_code
_entity_poly.pdbx_strand_id
1 'polypeptide(L)'
;MSGLGRSWDHALVNKNKKGAYMSCLICAGQAESIECAGGWEQRQCAQCGCYRMSQALILTMMEEGQIFDTARMRQWLMVSRDSMPVPSIDRAQAILMP
;
A
#
# COMPACT_ATOMS: atom_id res chain seq x y z
N MET A 1 -6.39 8.10 -42.73
CA MET A 1 -6.31 6.91 -41.87
C MET A 1 -5.07 7.07 -41.02
N SER A 2 -5.20 7.74 -39.88
CA SER A 2 -4.05 8.20 -39.09
C SER A 2 -4.06 7.46 -37.76
N GLY A 3 -2.96 6.75 -37.50
CA GLY A 3 -2.80 5.82 -36.40
C GLY A 3 -2.88 6.45 -35.02
N LEU A 4 -3.52 5.71 -34.12
CA LEU A 4 -3.54 5.89 -32.68
C LEU A 4 -2.14 5.64 -32.10
N GLY A 5 -1.30 6.68 -32.07
CA GLY A 5 -0.12 6.72 -31.22
C GLY A 5 -0.57 7.02 -29.79
N ARG A 6 -0.61 5.99 -28.93
CA ARG A 6 -0.91 6.14 -27.50
C ARG A 6 0.28 6.85 -26.84
N SER A 7 0.08 8.12 -26.53
CA SER A 7 0.97 8.94 -25.71
C SER A 7 0.88 8.45 -24.27
N TRP A 8 2.00 8.01 -23.69
CA TRP A 8 2.12 7.57 -22.30
C TRP A 8 2.84 8.60 -21.42
N ASP A 9 2.89 9.87 -21.82
CA ASP A 9 3.64 10.89 -21.11
C ASP A 9 2.87 12.21 -21.08
N HIS A 10 2.05 12.41 -20.04
CA HIS A 10 1.74 13.70 -19.38
C HIS A 10 0.39 13.65 -18.64
N ALA A 11 0.45 13.35 -17.35
CA ALA A 11 -0.51 13.89 -16.39
C ALA A 11 0.24 14.27 -15.10
N LEU A 12 1.06 15.31 -15.21
CA LEU A 12 1.63 16.03 -14.09
C LEU A 12 0.50 16.75 -13.32
N VAL A 13 0.36 16.39 -12.05
CA VAL A 13 0.02 17.24 -10.89
C VAL A 13 -1.02 18.34 -11.15
N ASN A 14 -2.28 18.01 -10.88
CA ASN A 14 -3.34 19.00 -10.71
C ASN A 14 -3.40 19.43 -9.24
N LYS A 15 -3.14 20.72 -8.97
CA LYS A 15 -3.23 21.37 -7.66
C LYS A 15 -4.70 21.50 -7.24
N ASN A 16 -5.25 20.43 -6.69
CA ASN A 16 -6.47 20.47 -5.90
C ASN A 16 -6.30 19.35 -4.85
N LYS A 17 -6.21 19.68 -3.56
CA LYS A 17 -5.96 18.73 -2.45
C LYS A 17 -7.07 17.68 -2.33
N LYS A 18 -7.14 16.75 -3.27
CA LYS A 18 -7.85 15.48 -3.18
C LYS A 18 -6.79 14.50 -2.72
N GLY A 19 -6.87 14.05 -1.46
CA GLY A 19 -5.94 13.07 -0.90
C GLY A 19 -5.72 11.94 -1.91
N ALA A 20 -4.48 11.48 -2.05
CA ALA A 20 -4.13 10.41 -2.98
C ALA A 20 -4.95 9.16 -2.61
N TYR A 21 -6.10 9.01 -3.26
CA TYR A 21 -7.03 7.89 -3.14
C TYR A 21 -6.31 6.69 -3.78
N MET A 22 -5.55 5.99 -2.96
CA MET A 22 -4.77 4.84 -3.37
C MET A 22 -5.32 3.61 -2.65
N SER A 23 -5.33 2.45 -3.31
CA SER A 23 -5.92 1.24 -2.74
C SER A 23 -5.16 0.78 -1.48
N CYS A 24 -5.87 0.17 -0.54
CA CYS A 24 -5.23 -0.53 0.57
C CYS A 24 -4.44 -1.72 0.01
N LEU A 25 -3.16 -1.78 0.32
CA LEU A 25 -2.25 -2.85 -0.10
C LEU A 25 -2.58 -4.22 0.51
N ILE A 26 -3.46 -4.28 1.53
CA ILE A 26 -3.84 -5.53 2.21
C ILE A 26 -5.19 -6.06 1.70
N CYS A 27 -6.20 -5.20 1.59
CA CYS A 27 -7.57 -5.62 1.24
C CYS A 27 -8.08 -5.09 -0.09
N ALA A 28 -7.23 -4.38 -0.86
CA ALA A 28 -7.58 -3.68 -2.10
C ALA A 28 -8.72 -2.65 -2.00
N GLY A 29 -9.25 -2.39 -0.79
CA GLY A 29 -10.28 -1.40 -0.54
C GLY A 29 -9.76 0.04 -0.58
N GLN A 30 -10.62 1.00 -0.27
CA GLN A 30 -10.23 2.40 -0.24
C GLN A 30 -9.21 2.69 0.87
N ALA A 31 -8.13 3.37 0.53
CA ALA A 31 -7.20 3.93 1.50
C ALA A 31 -6.74 5.34 1.09
N GLU A 32 -6.20 6.04 2.07
CA GLU A 32 -5.45 7.27 1.89
C GLU A 32 -3.96 6.96 1.96
N SER A 33 -3.18 7.54 1.05
CA SER A 33 -1.72 7.51 1.13
C SER A 33 -1.24 8.64 2.03
N ILE A 34 -0.40 8.31 3.02
CA ILE A 34 0.18 9.27 3.95
C ILE A 34 1.66 9.45 3.59
N GLU A 35 2.13 10.69 3.52
CA GLU A 35 3.56 11.00 3.34
C GLU A 35 4.37 10.43 4.51
N CYS A 36 5.45 9.71 4.20
CA CYS A 36 6.32 9.12 5.20
C CYS A 36 7.77 9.05 4.70
N ALA A 37 8.66 8.49 5.53
CA ALA A 37 10.07 8.36 5.20
C ALA A 37 10.29 7.59 3.89
N GLY A 38 11.32 7.99 3.12
CA GLY A 38 11.66 7.33 1.87
C GLY A 38 11.88 5.82 2.01
N GLY A 39 11.46 5.06 1.00
CA GLY A 39 11.50 3.59 1.00
C GLY A 39 10.28 2.92 1.66
N TRP A 40 9.32 3.71 2.17
CA TRP A 40 8.08 3.22 2.77
C TRP A 40 6.86 3.87 2.13
N GLU A 41 5.77 3.11 2.10
CA GLU A 41 4.43 3.56 1.73
C GLU A 41 3.52 3.41 2.95
N GLN A 42 3.06 4.53 3.49
CA GLN A 42 2.10 4.52 4.58
C GLN A 42 0.67 4.65 4.05
N ARG A 43 -0.22 3.77 4.51
CA ARG A 43 -1.63 3.73 4.12
C ARG A 43 -2.53 3.83 5.33
N GLN A 44 -3.61 4.60 5.19
CA GLN A 44 -4.71 4.67 6.13
C GLN A 44 -5.96 4.09 5.47
N CYS A 45 -6.38 2.92 5.92
CA CYS A 45 -7.59 2.26 5.45
C CYS A 45 -8.65 2.25 6.55
N ALA A 46 -9.92 2.48 6.21
CA ALA A 46 -11.01 2.39 7.20
C ALA A 46 -11.17 0.99 7.81
N GLN A 47 -10.78 -0.06 7.08
CA GLN A 47 -10.90 -1.45 7.53
C GLN A 47 -9.60 -2.00 8.12
N CYS A 48 -8.46 -1.73 7.49
CA CYS A 48 -7.16 -2.24 7.96
C CYS A 48 -6.47 -1.31 8.96
N GLY A 49 -6.91 -0.04 9.05
CA GLY A 49 -6.31 1.03 9.86
C GLY A 49 -5.03 1.59 9.24
N CYS A 50 -4.20 2.24 10.07
CA CYS A 50 -2.90 2.79 9.68
C CYS A 50 -1.82 1.69 9.70
N TYR A 51 -0.97 1.67 8.68
CA TYR A 51 0.23 0.84 8.59
C TYR A 51 1.19 1.43 7.55
N ARG A 52 2.46 1.01 7.59
CA ARG A 52 3.43 1.29 6.52
C ARG A 52 4.03 0.01 5.97
N MET A 53 4.38 0.03 4.70
CA MET A 53 4.91 -1.12 3.98
C MET A 53 6.15 -0.71 3.20
N SER A 54 7.20 -1.54 3.18
CA SER A 54 8.40 -1.21 2.43
C SER A 54 8.12 -1.24 0.93
N GLN A 55 8.62 -0.25 0.20
CA GLN A 55 8.47 -0.17 -1.26
C GLN A 55 9.04 -1.42 -1.95
N ALA A 56 10.15 -1.96 -1.42
CA ALA A 56 10.75 -3.19 -1.91
C ALA A 56 9.80 -4.39 -1.80
N LEU A 57 9.08 -4.54 -0.68
CA LEU A 57 8.08 -5.60 -0.53
C LEU A 57 6.92 -5.42 -1.51
N ILE A 58 6.42 -4.19 -1.67
CA ILE A 58 5.32 -3.90 -2.60
C ILE A 58 5.69 -4.32 -4.01
N LEU A 59 6.88 -3.91 -4.49
CA LEU A 59 7.38 -4.28 -5.80
C LEU A 59 7.50 -5.80 -5.95
N THR A 60 8.08 -6.48 -4.94
CA THR A 60 8.20 -7.94 -4.92
C THR A 60 6.84 -8.61 -5.08
N MET A 61 5.85 -8.20 -4.29
CA MET A 61 4.52 -8.80 -4.32
C MET A 61 3.82 -8.54 -5.66
N MET A 62 4.01 -7.36 -6.25
CA MET A 62 3.48 -7.04 -7.57
C MET A 62 4.11 -7.92 -8.66
N GLU A 63 5.42 -8.09 -8.64
CA GLU A 63 6.16 -8.95 -9.58
C GLU A 63 5.74 -10.42 -9.46
N GLU A 64 5.54 -10.91 -8.24
CA GLU A 64 5.14 -12.29 -7.97
C GLU A 64 3.63 -12.53 -8.07
N GLY A 65 2.82 -11.47 -8.28
CA GLY A 65 1.36 -11.55 -8.26
C GLY A 65 0.78 -11.99 -6.91
N GLN A 66 1.51 -11.75 -5.82
CA GLN A 66 1.11 -12.13 -4.47
C GLN A 66 0.14 -11.14 -3.85
N ILE A 67 -0.76 -11.67 -3.04
CA ILE A 67 -1.71 -10.90 -2.24
C ILE A 67 -1.60 -11.31 -0.77
N PHE A 68 -2.02 -10.42 0.12
CA PHE A 68 -2.15 -10.77 1.53
C PHE A 68 -3.45 -11.52 1.79
N ASP A 69 -3.39 -12.49 2.70
CA ASP A 69 -4.59 -12.90 3.44
C ASP A 69 -5.02 -11.73 4.33
N THR A 70 -6.14 -11.11 3.96
CA THR A 70 -6.66 -9.91 4.63
C THR A 70 -7.02 -10.17 6.09
N ALA A 71 -7.59 -11.32 6.43
CA ALA A 71 -8.05 -11.60 7.78
C ALA A 71 -6.86 -11.77 8.73
N ARG A 72 -5.90 -12.57 8.27
CA ARG A 72 -4.63 -12.83 8.91
C ARG A 72 -3.81 -11.55 9.15
N MET A 73 -3.65 -10.71 8.13
CA MET A 73 -2.93 -9.45 8.30
C MET A 73 -3.64 -8.46 9.23
N ARG A 74 -4.99 -8.43 9.23
CA ARG A 74 -5.73 -7.60 10.18
C ARG A 74 -5.48 -8.04 11.62
N GLN A 75 -5.48 -9.34 11.87
CA GLN A 75 -5.16 -9.87 13.20
C GLN A 75 -3.73 -9.48 13.61
N TRP A 76 -2.75 -9.63 12.71
CA TRP A 76 -1.39 -9.20 12.99
C TRP A 76 -1.28 -7.68 13.26
N LEU A 77 -1.99 -6.85 12.49
CA LEU A 77 -2.04 -5.40 12.70
C LEU A 77 -2.64 -5.04 14.06
N MET A 78 -3.69 -5.74 14.48
CA MET A 78 -4.32 -5.52 15.79
C MET A 78 -3.33 -5.79 16.92
N VAL A 79 -2.64 -6.94 16.89
CA VAL A 79 -1.67 -7.32 17.94
C VAL A 79 -0.44 -6.42 17.91
N SER A 80 0.06 -6.07 16.72
CA SER A 80 1.28 -5.25 16.58
C SER A 80 1.10 -3.84 17.13
N ARG A 81 -0.12 -3.29 17.08
CA ARG A 81 -0.42 -1.92 17.54
C ARG A 81 -0.19 -1.69 19.02
N ASP A 82 -0.24 -2.74 19.83
CA ASP A 82 0.05 -2.65 21.26
C ASP A 82 1.51 -2.24 21.52
N SER A 83 2.41 -2.51 20.56
CA SER A 83 3.84 -2.19 20.66
C SER A 83 4.30 -1.10 19.69
N MET A 84 3.66 -1.00 18.52
CA MET A 84 4.03 -0.08 17.45
C MET A 84 2.77 0.59 16.88
N PRO A 85 2.53 1.88 17.17
CA PRO A 85 1.30 2.58 16.76
C PRO A 85 1.03 2.54 15.25
N VAL A 86 2.09 2.54 14.44
CA VAL A 86 2.04 2.36 12.98
C VAL A 86 2.88 1.14 12.62
N PRO A 87 2.27 -0.07 12.57
CA PRO A 87 3.00 -1.30 12.25
C PRO A 87 3.73 -1.21 10.91
N SER A 88 4.94 -1.77 10.87
CA SER A 88 5.81 -1.77 9.69
C SER A 88 5.83 -3.16 9.06
N ILE A 89 5.45 -3.26 7.79
CA ILE A 89 5.40 -4.51 7.04
C ILE A 89 6.56 -4.52 6.05
N ASP A 90 7.50 -5.44 6.26
CA ASP A 90 8.58 -5.75 5.33
C ASP A 90 8.57 -7.25 4.99
N ARG A 91 9.54 -7.70 4.20
CA ARG A 91 9.64 -9.12 3.81
C ARG A 91 9.66 -10.07 5.01
N ALA A 92 10.31 -9.70 6.12
CA ALA A 92 10.38 -10.57 7.29
C ALA A 92 8.99 -10.75 7.93
N GLN A 93 8.17 -9.70 7.95
CA GLN A 93 6.81 -9.76 8.48
C GLN A 93 5.79 -10.37 7.51
N ALA A 94 5.99 -10.22 6.19
CA ALA A 94 5.11 -10.78 5.16
C ALA A 94 5.17 -12.31 5.07
N ILE A 95 6.34 -12.91 5.34
CA ILE A 95 6.57 -14.37 5.27
C ILE A 95 6.03 -15.10 6.52
N LEU A 96 5.77 -14.40 7.62
CA LEU A 96 5.37 -15.00 8.89
C LEU A 96 3.90 -15.46 8.95
N MET A 97 3.17 -15.46 7.83
CA MET A 97 1.79 -15.95 7.77
C MET A 97 1.71 -17.23 6.92
N PRO A 98 1.89 -18.43 7.52
CA PRO A 98 1.90 -19.72 6.82
C PRO A 98 0.52 -20.19 6.33
#